data_AF-A0A1G2DLP2-F1
#
_entry.id   AF-A0A1G2DLP2-F1
#
_cell.length_a   1.000
_cell.length_b   1.000
_cell.length_c   1.000
_cell.angle_alpha   90.00
_cell.angle_beta   90.00
_cell.angle_gamma   90.00
#
_symmetry.space_group_name_H-M   'P 1'
#
loop_
_entity.id
_entity.type
_entity.pdbx_description
1 polymer ?
#
loop_
_entity_poly.entity_id
_entity_poly.type
_entity_poly.pdbx_seq_one_letter_code
_entity_poly.pdbx_strand_id
1 'polypeptide(L)'
;MELPKSLSAILFYQAEPMTIKRLAGFLKRSEGEIRDGLLLLEDALHGTGIRLIRNGDQVTLGTMPEASALIETMTKEELSRDLSKASLETLAIILYKGPVTRSEIDYVRGVNSTFILRNLLIRGLIERVDNPADQRSFLYKPTFQLLEYMGVSRVEDLPKHSETIAALTQFISTKEEEEYRLEHAEGVPDDTASGTTPEEEADVEETDEAGENFDDEELEEHRKKDQLEV
;
A
#
# COMPACT_ATOMS: atom_id res chain seq x y z
N MET A 1 12.22 -9.13 -26.96
CA MET A 1 13.08 -7.97 -26.62
C MET A 1 14.47 -8.51 -26.34
N GLU A 2 15.53 -7.86 -26.84
CA GLU A 2 16.91 -8.27 -26.55
C GLU A 2 17.17 -8.28 -25.03
N LEU A 3 18.02 -9.19 -24.56
CA LEU A 3 18.26 -9.38 -23.13
C LEU A 3 18.76 -8.09 -22.43
N PRO A 4 19.74 -7.33 -22.97
CA PRO A 4 20.19 -6.08 -22.35
C PRO A 4 19.07 -5.03 -22.24
N LYS A 5 18.21 -4.92 -23.25
CA LYS A 5 17.06 -3.99 -23.24
C LYS A 5 16.04 -4.40 -22.17
N SER A 6 15.81 -5.70 -22.01
CA SER A 6 14.89 -6.25 -21.01
C SER A 6 15.42 -6.02 -19.59
N LEU A 7 16.72 -6.24 -19.38
CA LEU A 7 17.40 -5.94 -18.12
C LEU A 7 17.34 -4.43 -17.79
N SER A 8 17.67 -3.57 -18.75
CA SER A 8 17.57 -2.11 -18.59
C SER A 8 16.16 -1.68 -18.19
N ALA A 9 15.14 -2.19 -18.89
CA ALA A 9 13.75 -1.87 -18.60
C ALA A 9 13.32 -2.31 -17.18
N ILE A 10 13.68 -3.53 -16.77
CA ILE A 10 13.36 -4.04 -15.42
C ILE A 10 14.07 -3.22 -14.34
N LEU A 11 15.38 -2.99 -14.49
CA LEU A 11 16.16 -2.25 -13.49
C LEU A 11 15.73 -0.78 -13.40
N PHE A 12 15.38 -0.17 -14.54
CA PHE A 12 14.83 1.19 -14.57
C PHE A 12 13.46 1.26 -13.89
N TYR A 13 12.58 0.30 -14.15
CA TYR A 13 11.26 0.23 -13.54
C TYR A 13 11.33 0.00 -12.02
N GLN A 14 12.20 -0.93 -11.58
CA GLN A 14 12.33 -1.26 -10.16
C GLN A 14 12.97 -0.12 -9.36
N ALA A 15 13.93 0.61 -9.95
CA ALA A 15 14.65 1.72 -9.32
C ALA A 15 15.28 1.38 -7.94
N GLU A 16 15.56 0.10 -7.69
CA GLU A 16 16.16 -0.44 -6.46
C GLU A 16 17.10 -1.61 -6.81
N PRO A 17 18.04 -2.00 -5.92
CA PRO A 17 18.88 -3.18 -6.11
C PRO A 17 18.07 -4.48 -6.27
N MET A 18 18.39 -5.24 -7.32
CA MET A 18 17.81 -6.56 -7.58
C MET A 18 18.87 -7.64 -7.59
N THR A 19 18.58 -8.79 -7.01
CA THR A 19 19.46 -9.96 -7.10
C THR A 19 19.42 -10.57 -8.49
N ILE A 20 20.55 -11.14 -8.93
CA ILE A 20 20.65 -11.89 -10.20
C ILE A 20 19.61 -13.01 -10.26
N LYS A 21 19.38 -13.71 -9.13
CA LYS A 21 18.38 -14.77 -9.02
C LYS A 21 16.96 -14.27 -9.29
N ARG A 22 16.59 -13.09 -8.79
CA ARG A 22 15.27 -12.49 -9.01
C ARG A 22 15.09 -12.09 -10.48
N LEU A 23 16.12 -11.51 -11.10
CA LEU A 23 16.13 -11.18 -12.54
C LEU A 23 16.00 -12.44 -13.41
N ALA A 24 16.74 -13.50 -13.08
CA ALA A 24 16.67 -14.80 -13.74
C ALA A 24 15.25 -15.38 -13.69
N GLY A 25 14.59 -15.30 -12.53
CA GLY A 25 13.20 -15.73 -12.35
C GLY A 25 12.21 -14.96 -13.23
N PHE A 26 12.30 -13.62 -13.28
CA PHE A 26 11.41 -12.80 -14.11
C PHE A 26 11.61 -13.02 -15.61
N LEU A 27 12.87 -13.11 -16.04
CA LEU A 27 13.23 -13.24 -17.46
C LEU A 27 13.17 -14.69 -17.95
N LYS A 28 12.95 -15.66 -17.05
CA LYS A 28 12.97 -17.11 -17.31
C LYS A 28 14.27 -17.54 -18.00
N ARG A 29 15.40 -17.08 -17.45
CA ARG A 29 16.76 -17.32 -17.94
C ARG A 29 17.63 -17.90 -16.84
N SER A 30 18.73 -18.54 -17.21
CA SER A 30 19.75 -18.95 -16.24
C SER A 30 20.48 -17.74 -15.66
N GLU A 31 21.00 -17.84 -14.44
CA GLU A 31 21.81 -16.76 -13.86
C GLU A 31 23.08 -16.46 -14.67
N GLY A 32 23.62 -17.46 -15.40
CA GLY A 32 24.74 -17.27 -16.32
C GLY A 32 24.38 -16.31 -17.45
N GLU A 33 23.26 -16.58 -18.14
CA GLU A 33 22.75 -15.69 -19.19
C GLU A 33 22.47 -14.28 -18.65
N ILE A 34 21.97 -14.14 -17.42
CA ILE A 34 21.77 -12.82 -16.80
C ILE A 34 23.10 -12.10 -16.61
N ARG A 35 24.15 -12.77 -16.13
CA ARG A 35 25.48 -12.16 -15.95
C ARG A 35 26.06 -11.69 -17.27
N ASP A 36 25.93 -12.49 -18.32
CA ASP A 36 26.37 -12.13 -19.67
C ASP A 36 25.57 -10.95 -20.23
N GLY A 37 24.24 -10.98 -20.05
CA GLY A 37 23.35 -9.88 -20.43
C GLY A 37 23.66 -8.57 -19.70
N LEU A 38 24.09 -8.63 -18.44
CA LEU A 38 24.52 -7.46 -17.66
C LEU A 38 25.83 -6.87 -18.16
N LEU A 39 26.77 -7.68 -18.65
CA LEU A 39 28.01 -7.19 -19.29
C LEU A 39 27.69 -6.44 -20.60
N LEU A 40 26.80 -7.00 -21.42
CA LEU A 40 26.34 -6.33 -22.64
C LEU A 40 25.56 -5.04 -22.34
N LEU A 41 24.76 -5.03 -21.28
CA LEU A 41 24.08 -3.82 -20.83
C LEU A 41 25.07 -2.75 -20.38
N GLU A 42 26.12 -3.12 -19.65
CA GLU A 42 27.15 -2.20 -19.19
C GLU A 42 27.88 -1.53 -20.36
N ASP A 43 28.24 -2.29 -21.39
CA ASP A 43 28.81 -1.75 -22.63
C ASP A 43 27.82 -0.83 -23.36
N ALA A 44 26.54 -1.21 -23.44
CA ALA A 44 25.51 -0.39 -24.06
C ALA A 44 25.20 0.93 -23.30
N LEU A 45 25.53 0.99 -22.01
CA LEU A 45 25.39 2.20 -21.19
C LEU A 45 26.62 3.11 -21.26
N HIS A 46 27.72 2.65 -21.87
CA HIS A 46 28.93 3.43 -22.00
C HIS A 46 28.67 4.74 -22.77
N GLY A 47 29.16 5.86 -22.23
CA GLY A 47 28.93 7.19 -22.80
C GLY A 47 27.53 7.78 -22.54
N THR A 48 26.67 7.09 -21.78
CA THR A 48 25.41 7.66 -21.28
C THR A 48 25.58 8.28 -19.89
N GLY A 49 24.56 8.99 -19.38
CA GLY A 49 24.57 9.52 -18.01
C GLY A 49 24.24 8.48 -16.92
N ILE A 50 24.00 7.23 -17.31
CA ILE A 50 23.56 6.12 -16.45
C ILE A 50 24.63 5.04 -16.48
N ARG A 51 24.80 4.33 -15.36
CA ARG A 51 25.67 3.15 -15.27
C ARG A 51 25.02 2.01 -14.52
N LEU A 52 25.52 0.82 -14.78
CA LEU A 52 25.22 -0.35 -13.96
C LEU A 52 26.06 -0.29 -12.67
N ILE A 53 25.40 -0.40 -11.53
CA ILE A 53 26.01 -0.54 -10.21
C ILE A 53 25.88 -2.00 -9.78
N ARG A 54 26.96 -2.58 -9.26
CA ARG A 54 27.01 -3.95 -8.77
C ARG A 54 27.50 -3.97 -7.32
N ASN A 55 26.83 -4.71 -6.45
CA ASN A 55 27.27 -5.00 -5.10
C ASN A 55 26.98 -6.47 -4.78
N GLY A 56 28.02 -7.32 -4.79
CA GLY A 56 27.85 -8.76 -4.68
C GLY A 56 26.99 -9.33 -5.81
N ASP A 57 25.88 -9.98 -5.48
CA ASP A 57 24.90 -10.53 -6.42
C ASP A 57 23.75 -9.58 -6.77
N GLN A 58 23.79 -8.35 -6.23
CA GLN A 58 22.80 -7.32 -6.49
C GLN A 58 23.26 -6.33 -7.55
N VAL A 59 22.33 -5.92 -8.40
CA VAL A 59 22.55 -4.94 -9.46
C VAL A 59 21.44 -3.89 -9.51
N THR A 60 21.79 -2.66 -9.88
CA THR A 60 20.83 -1.57 -10.11
C THR A 60 21.40 -0.57 -11.11
N LEU A 61 20.56 0.35 -11.58
CA LEU A 61 21.01 1.51 -12.38
C LEU A 61 21.29 2.68 -11.45
N GLY A 62 22.36 3.42 -11.73
CA GLY A 62 22.68 4.67 -11.07
C GLY A 62 23.23 5.70 -12.04
N THR A 63 23.54 6.88 -11.53
CA THR A 63 24.14 7.96 -12.35
C THR A 63 25.65 7.78 -12.48
N MET A 64 26.21 8.31 -13.57
CA MET A 64 27.65 8.41 -13.75
C MET A 64 28.30 9.37 -12.72
N PRO A 65 29.52 9.11 -12.23
CA PRO A 65 30.21 10.00 -11.28
C PRO A 65 30.34 11.45 -11.75
N GLU A 66 30.49 11.65 -13.06
CA GLU A 66 30.60 12.96 -13.72
C GLU A 66 29.32 13.80 -13.54
N ALA A 67 28.17 13.15 -13.34
CA ALA A 67 26.91 13.83 -13.05
C ALA A 67 26.80 14.29 -11.58
N SER A 68 27.75 13.93 -10.71
CA SER A 68 27.63 14.15 -9.26
C SER A 68 27.40 15.63 -8.91
N ALA A 69 28.16 16.56 -9.48
CA ALA A 69 28.00 17.99 -9.19
C ALA A 69 26.64 18.54 -9.65
N LEU A 70 26.15 18.06 -10.79
CA LEU A 70 24.83 18.44 -11.31
C LEU A 70 23.71 17.93 -10.41
N ILE A 71 23.76 16.65 -10.04
CA ILE A 71 22.79 16.03 -9.14
C ILE A 71 22.84 16.69 -7.77
N GLU A 72 24.02 16.99 -7.22
CA GLU A 72 24.16 17.69 -5.94
C GLU A 72 23.52 19.08 -5.98
N THR A 73 23.71 19.83 -7.07
CA THR A 73 23.09 21.15 -7.25
C THR A 73 21.57 21.03 -7.28
N MET A 74 21.03 20.09 -8.05
CA MET A 74 19.59 19.82 -8.10
C MET A 74 19.05 19.40 -6.72
N THR A 75 19.77 18.54 -6.00
CA THR A 75 19.41 18.13 -4.64
C THR A 75 19.41 19.33 -3.70
N LYS A 76 20.42 20.20 -3.73
CA LYS A 76 20.46 21.42 -2.90
C LYS A 76 19.28 22.35 -3.20
N GLU A 77 18.99 22.60 -4.46
CA GLU A 77 17.83 23.40 -4.86
C GLU A 77 16.53 22.79 -4.33
N GLU A 78 16.36 21.48 -4.49
CA GLU A 78 15.20 20.77 -4.01
C GLU A 78 15.10 20.86 -2.47
N LEU A 79 16.18 20.59 -1.73
CA LEU A 79 16.21 20.68 -0.27
C LEU A 79 16.01 22.11 0.27
N SER A 80 16.42 23.13 -0.49
CA SER A 80 16.28 24.54 -0.09
C SER A 80 14.85 25.09 -0.21
N ARG A 81 13.97 24.40 -0.95
CA ARG A 81 12.58 24.83 -1.13
C ARG A 81 11.73 24.37 0.05
N ASP A 82 10.92 25.30 0.55
CA ASP A 82 9.85 25.00 1.49
C ASP A 82 8.92 23.92 0.95
N LEU A 83 8.37 23.12 1.86
CA LEU A 83 7.36 22.14 1.51
C LEU A 83 6.10 22.84 0.97
N SER A 84 5.67 22.44 -0.22
CA SER A 84 4.41 22.91 -0.77
C SER A 84 3.23 22.46 0.10
N LYS A 85 2.08 23.13 -0.02
CA LYS A 85 0.84 22.73 0.67
C LYS A 85 0.50 21.25 0.44
N ALA A 86 0.61 20.79 -0.81
CA ALA A 86 0.39 19.40 -1.17
C ALA A 86 1.39 18.44 -0.46
N SER A 87 2.64 18.86 -0.29
CA SER A 87 3.66 18.08 0.43
C SER A 87 3.36 18.00 1.92
N LEU A 88 2.92 19.11 2.52
CA LEU A 88 2.49 19.16 3.92
C LEU A 88 1.25 18.29 4.16
N GLU A 89 0.28 18.30 3.24
CA GLU A 89 -0.89 17.42 3.30
C GLU A 89 -0.48 15.93 3.25
N THR A 90 0.38 15.54 2.30
CA THR A 90 0.92 14.18 2.23
C THR A 90 1.67 13.80 3.51
N LEU A 91 2.51 14.70 4.02
CA LEU A 91 3.29 14.46 5.22
C LEU A 91 2.39 14.29 6.45
N ALA A 92 1.33 15.09 6.57
CA ALA A 92 0.33 14.96 7.63
C ALA A 92 -0.38 13.60 7.58
N ILE A 93 -0.78 13.13 6.40
CA ILE A 93 -1.38 11.79 6.26
C ILE A 93 -0.42 10.71 6.78
N ILE A 94 0.86 10.80 6.45
CA ILE A 94 1.87 9.83 6.92
C ILE A 94 2.07 9.92 8.43
N LEU A 95 2.07 11.13 9.01
CA LEU A 95 2.20 11.33 10.46
C LEU A 95 1.01 10.77 11.23
N TYR A 96 -0.22 11.03 10.78
CA TYR A 96 -1.42 10.66 11.54
C TYR A 96 -2.01 9.29 11.17
N LYS A 97 -1.72 8.74 9.98
CA LYS A 97 -2.22 7.42 9.54
C LYS A 97 -1.12 6.37 9.42
N GLY A 98 0.14 6.77 9.48
CA GLY A 98 1.26 5.87 9.26
C GLY A 98 1.31 4.72 10.27
N PRO A 99 1.84 3.54 9.88
CA PRO A 99 2.39 3.20 8.56
C PRO A 99 1.31 3.06 7.47
N VAL A 100 1.54 3.62 6.28
CA VAL A 100 0.52 3.72 5.21
C VAL A 100 1.10 3.50 3.81
N THR A 101 0.37 2.87 2.90
CA THR A 101 0.80 2.64 1.51
C THR A 101 0.64 3.87 0.62
N ARG A 102 1.32 3.91 -0.53
CA ARG A 102 1.11 5.00 -1.53
C ARG A 102 -0.35 5.06 -1.98
N SER A 103 -0.99 3.93 -2.24
CA SER A 103 -2.38 3.86 -2.71
C SER A 103 -3.34 4.48 -1.72
N GLU A 104 -3.18 4.23 -0.43
CA GLU A 104 -4.02 4.84 0.61
C GLU A 104 -3.78 6.36 0.72
N ILE A 105 -2.53 6.81 0.57
CA ILE A 105 -2.23 8.25 0.52
C ILE A 105 -2.92 8.91 -0.68
N ASP A 106 -2.82 8.29 -1.86
CA ASP A 106 -3.45 8.78 -3.08
C ASP A 106 -4.98 8.79 -2.94
N TYR A 107 -5.56 7.80 -2.28
CA TYR A 107 -7.00 7.73 -1.98
C TYR A 107 -7.48 8.89 -1.11
N VAL A 108 -6.76 9.14 -0.01
CA VAL A 108 -7.08 10.25 0.90
C VAL A 108 -6.92 11.59 0.19
N ARG A 109 -5.84 11.78 -0.57
CA ARG A 109 -5.57 13.04 -1.30
C ARG A 109 -6.43 13.23 -2.54
N GLY A 110 -6.96 12.16 -3.11
CA GLY A 110 -7.68 12.16 -4.39
C GLY A 110 -6.79 12.43 -5.62
N VAL A 111 -5.47 12.46 -5.48
CA VAL A 111 -4.51 12.70 -6.56
C VAL A 111 -3.21 11.93 -6.34
N ASN A 112 -2.44 11.70 -7.41
CA ASN A 112 -1.18 10.98 -7.36
C ASN A 112 -0.13 11.69 -6.46
N SER A 113 0.53 10.93 -5.58
CA SER A 113 1.51 11.42 -4.61
C SER A 113 2.92 10.92 -4.88
N THR A 114 3.19 10.27 -6.02
CA THR A 114 4.49 9.62 -6.31
C THR A 114 5.65 10.61 -6.25
N PHE A 115 5.50 11.78 -6.87
CA PHE A 115 6.54 12.81 -6.88
C PHE A 115 6.76 13.41 -5.48
N ILE A 116 5.68 13.67 -4.74
CA ILE A 116 5.74 14.22 -3.38
C ILE A 116 6.45 13.23 -2.44
N LEU A 117 6.08 11.94 -2.50
CA LEU A 117 6.72 10.90 -1.71
C LEU A 117 8.21 10.79 -2.02
N ARG A 118 8.59 10.84 -3.30
CA ARG A 118 10.01 10.88 -3.70
C ARG A 118 10.73 12.07 -3.07
N ASN A 119 10.12 13.25 -3.10
CA ASN A 119 10.71 14.47 -2.55
C ASN A 119 10.83 14.45 -1.01
N LEU A 120 9.85 13.88 -0.31
CA LEU A 120 9.89 13.70 1.14
C LEU A 120 10.94 12.67 1.55
N LEU A 121 11.11 11.58 0.78
CA LEU A 121 12.18 10.59 0.97
C LEU A 121 13.57 11.23 0.77
N ILE A 122 13.75 12.02 -0.29
CA ILE A 122 15.03 12.72 -0.56
C ILE A 122 15.38 13.68 0.57
N ARG A 123 14.38 14.34 1.16
CA ARG A 123 14.54 15.22 2.33
C ARG A 123 14.77 14.46 3.64
N GLY A 124 14.65 13.13 3.65
CA GLY A 124 14.81 12.31 4.85
C GLY A 124 13.69 12.48 5.87
N LEU A 125 12.54 13.04 5.49
CA LEU A 125 11.42 13.26 6.42
C LEU A 125 10.56 12.01 6.62
N ILE A 126 10.57 11.12 5.63
CA ILE A 126 9.86 9.83 5.68
C ILE A 126 10.80 8.72 5.23
N GLU A 127 10.46 7.49 5.59
CA GLU A 127 11.18 6.28 5.17
C GLU A 127 10.21 5.21 4.67
N ARG A 128 10.73 4.28 3.85
CA ARG A 128 10.01 3.09 3.40
C ARG A 128 10.27 1.94 4.38
N VAL A 129 9.22 1.20 4.69
CA VAL A 129 9.30 -0.10 5.37
C VAL A 129 8.57 -1.15 4.56
N ASP A 130 9.04 -2.40 4.66
CA ASP A 130 8.43 -3.52 3.93
C ASP A 130 6.95 -3.67 4.31
N ASN A 131 6.11 -3.92 3.30
CA ASN A 131 4.72 -4.21 3.53
C ASN A 131 4.52 -5.73 3.74
N PRO A 132 4.14 -6.19 4.95
CA PRO A 132 3.95 -7.61 5.22
C PRO A 132 2.75 -8.21 4.46
N ALA A 133 1.77 -7.38 4.08
CA ALA A 133 0.58 -7.82 3.34
C ALA A 133 0.82 -7.97 1.83
N ASP A 134 1.75 -7.20 1.28
CA ASP A 134 2.07 -7.22 -0.15
C ASP A 134 3.54 -6.84 -0.40
N GLN A 135 4.36 -7.84 -0.74
CA GLN A 135 5.79 -7.67 -1.00
C GLN A 135 6.13 -6.78 -2.22
N ARG A 136 5.12 -6.36 -3.01
CA ARG A 136 5.30 -5.45 -4.15
C ARG A 136 5.05 -3.99 -3.80
N SER A 137 4.60 -3.70 -2.57
CA SER A 137 4.36 -2.35 -2.10
C SER A 137 5.16 -2.06 -0.82
N PHE A 138 5.29 -0.77 -0.52
CA PHE A 138 5.95 -0.28 0.68
C PHE A 138 4.95 0.49 1.54
N LEU A 139 5.18 0.44 2.85
CA LEU A 139 4.57 1.35 3.80
C LEU A 139 5.51 2.54 4.02
N TYR A 140 4.92 3.70 4.26
CA TYR A 140 5.62 4.94 4.57
C TYR A 140 5.35 5.33 6.01
N LYS A 141 6.41 5.75 6.71
CA LYS A 141 6.34 6.23 8.10
C LYS A 141 7.28 7.44 8.30
N PRO A 142 7.05 8.28 9.33
CA PRO A 142 7.94 9.38 9.65
C PRO A 142 9.31 8.87 10.12
N THR A 143 10.37 9.60 9.77
CA THR A 143 11.71 9.33 10.32
C THR A 143 11.91 9.97 11.69
N PHE A 144 12.92 9.53 12.43
CA PHE A 144 13.36 10.21 13.65
C PHE A 144 13.76 11.67 13.40
N GLN A 145 14.39 11.96 12.25
CA GLN A 145 14.79 13.31 11.88
C GLN A 145 13.60 14.27 11.76
N LEU A 146 12.45 13.79 11.25
CA LEU A 146 11.24 14.59 11.21
C LEU A 146 10.71 14.91 12.61
N LEU A 147 10.70 13.93 13.52
CA LEU A 147 10.26 14.15 14.91
C LEU A 147 11.16 15.14 15.64
N GLU A 148 12.48 15.05 15.42
CA GLU A 148 13.47 16.01 15.93
C GLU A 148 13.18 17.43 15.40
N TYR A 149 12.93 17.57 14.09
CA TYR A 149 12.58 18.85 13.48
C TYR A 149 11.28 19.43 14.06
N MET A 150 10.31 18.58 14.39
CA MET A 150 9.04 18.97 15.00
C MET A 150 9.16 19.21 16.52
N GLY A 151 10.28 18.83 17.15
CA GLY A 151 10.50 18.98 18.58
C GLY A 151 9.62 18.05 19.44
N VAL A 152 9.22 16.89 18.92
CA VAL A 152 8.36 15.92 19.62
C VAL A 152 9.10 14.60 19.87
N SER A 153 8.75 13.89 20.95
CA SER A 153 9.41 12.63 21.29
C SER A 153 8.79 11.42 20.59
N ARG A 154 7.51 11.51 20.26
CA ARG A 154 6.74 10.48 19.55
C ARG A 154 5.63 11.12 18.71
N VAL A 155 5.08 10.35 17.79
CA VAL A 155 4.00 10.81 16.88
C VAL A 155 2.74 11.18 17.67
N GLU A 156 2.47 10.50 18.78
CA GLU A 156 1.31 10.75 19.64
C GLU A 156 1.36 12.12 20.34
N ASP A 157 2.55 12.72 20.45
CA ASP A 157 2.73 14.05 21.03
C ASP A 157 2.34 15.17 20.06
N LEU A 158 1.99 14.83 18.82
CA LEU A 158 1.57 15.81 17.82
C LEU A 158 0.28 16.52 18.24
N PRO A 159 0.13 17.81 17.88
CA PRO A 159 -1.09 18.55 18.17
C PRO A 159 -2.32 17.83 17.63
N LYS A 160 -3.37 17.76 18.45
CA LYS A 160 -4.68 17.19 18.09
C LYS A 160 -4.60 15.78 17.51
N HIS A 161 -3.64 14.97 17.98
CA HIS A 161 -3.40 13.62 17.46
C HIS A 161 -4.67 12.76 17.40
N SER A 162 -5.34 12.56 18.54
CA SER A 162 -6.55 11.74 18.60
C SER A 162 -7.71 12.29 17.76
N GLU A 163 -7.94 13.60 17.77
CA GLU A 163 -8.99 14.25 16.98
C GLU A 163 -8.75 14.08 15.48
N THR A 164 -7.50 14.25 15.05
CA THR A 164 -7.11 14.18 13.63
C THR A 164 -7.23 12.75 13.11
N ILE A 165 -6.81 11.75 13.90
CA ILE A 165 -6.99 10.34 13.56
C ILE A 165 -8.48 10.01 13.42
N ALA A 166 -9.31 10.39 14.39
CA ALA A 166 -10.74 10.13 14.35
C ALA A 166 -11.39 10.74 13.10
N ALA A 167 -11.08 12.01 12.81
CA ALA A 167 -11.58 12.69 11.62
C ALA A 167 -11.12 12.03 10.31
N LEU A 168 -9.86 11.58 10.24
CA LEU A 168 -9.32 10.92 9.07
C LEU A 168 -9.97 9.55 8.85
N THR A 169 -10.16 8.77 9.90
CA THR A 169 -10.86 7.47 9.84
C THR A 169 -12.30 7.68 9.35
N GLN A 170 -13.03 8.63 9.94
CA GLN A 170 -14.39 8.95 9.51
C GLN A 170 -14.44 9.36 8.04
N PHE A 171 -13.54 10.23 7.61
CA PHE A 171 -13.46 10.67 6.22
C PHE A 171 -13.26 9.49 5.24
N ILE A 172 -12.38 8.56 5.58
CA ILE A 172 -12.11 7.38 4.75
C ILE A 172 -13.35 6.48 4.68
N SER A 173 -13.97 6.18 5.82
CA SER A 173 -15.19 5.36 5.85
C SER A 173 -16.34 5.98 5.05
N THR A 174 -16.57 7.29 5.18
CA THR A 174 -17.61 7.97 4.39
C THR A 174 -17.33 7.90 2.88
N LYS A 175 -16.07 8.07 2.47
CA LYS A 175 -15.67 7.94 1.06
C LYS A 175 -15.90 6.52 0.53
N GLU A 176 -15.55 5.51 1.31
CA GLU A 176 -15.76 4.10 0.96
C GLU A 176 -17.26 3.76 0.83
N GLU A 177 -18.10 4.27 1.74
CA GLU A 177 -19.56 4.13 1.67
C GLU A 177 -20.16 4.82 0.43
N GLU A 178 -19.66 6.01 0.08
CA GLU A 178 -20.08 6.74 -1.11
C GLU A 178 -19.74 5.97 -2.40
N GLU A 179 -18.52 5.45 -2.49
CA GLU A 179 -18.03 4.65 -3.61
C GLU A 179 -18.84 3.36 -3.78
N TYR A 180 -19.06 2.63 -2.68
CA TYR A 180 -19.92 1.44 -2.67
C TYR A 180 -21.34 1.76 -3.17
N ARG A 181 -21.94 2.85 -2.68
CA ARG A 181 -23.29 3.27 -3.09
C ARG A 181 -23.36 3.64 -4.57
N LEU A 182 -22.33 4.29 -5.11
CA LEU A 182 -22.27 4.64 -6.53
C LEU A 182 -22.13 3.40 -7.42
N GLU A 183 -21.30 2.44 -7.04
CA GLU A 183 -21.13 1.17 -7.76
C GLU A 183 -22.40 0.31 -7.77
N HIS A 184 -23.25 0.43 -6.73
CA HIS A 184 -24.47 -0.36 -6.57
C HIS A 184 -25.76 0.42 -6.89
N ALA A 185 -25.66 1.66 -7.37
CA ALA A 185 -26.82 2.47 -7.76
C ALA A 185 -27.36 2.14 -9.18
N GLU A 186 -26.58 1.50 -10.05
CA GLU A 186 -26.99 1.12 -11.42
C GLU A 186 -27.68 -0.26 -11.48
N GLY A 187 -28.67 -0.51 -10.62
CA GLY A 187 -29.31 -1.82 -10.48
C GLY A 187 -30.79 -1.83 -10.11
N VAL A 188 -31.55 -0.76 -10.38
CA VAL A 188 -33.02 -0.78 -10.22
C VAL A 188 -33.65 -0.96 -11.60
N PRO A 189 -34.23 -2.13 -11.94
CA PRO A 189 -35.16 -2.23 -13.04
C PRO A 189 -36.36 -1.33 -12.73
N ASP A 190 -36.63 -0.38 -13.62
CA ASP A 190 -37.89 0.33 -13.70
C ASP A 190 -38.98 -0.69 -14.06
N ASP A 191 -39.69 -1.18 -13.05
CA ASP A 191 -40.95 -1.89 -13.25
C ASP A 191 -42.07 -1.07 -12.60
N THR A 192 -42.39 0.05 -13.26
CA THR A 192 -43.64 0.77 -13.04
C THR A 192 -44.59 0.53 -14.20
N ALA A 193 -45.22 -0.65 -14.26
CA ALA A 193 -46.46 -0.81 -15.01
C ALA A 193 -47.35 -1.95 -14.48
N SER A 194 -48.62 -1.59 -14.22
CA SER A 194 -49.78 -2.42 -13.88
C SER A 194 -49.89 -2.79 -12.39
N GLY A 195 -50.77 -2.22 -11.56
CA GLY A 195 -52.08 -1.63 -11.84
C GLY A 195 -53.19 -2.62 -11.47
N THR A 196 -53.59 -2.62 -10.19
CA THR A 196 -54.99 -2.76 -9.72
C THR A 196 -55.07 -2.60 -8.19
N THR A 197 -55.85 -1.64 -7.74
CA THR A 197 -56.39 -1.45 -6.38
C THR A 197 -57.85 -2.00 -6.33
N PRO A 198 -58.61 -1.91 -5.22
CA PRO A 198 -58.50 -2.60 -3.93
C PRO A 198 -59.87 -3.17 -3.43
N GLU A 199 -59.92 -4.24 -2.63
CA GLU A 199 -61.12 -4.64 -1.83
C GLU A 199 -60.62 -5.25 -0.51
N GLU A 200 -60.75 -4.60 0.65
CA GLU A 200 -61.90 -4.40 1.57
C GLU A 200 -61.86 -5.36 2.79
N GLU A 201 -61.60 -4.72 3.94
CA GLU A 201 -61.90 -4.95 5.36
C GLU A 201 -62.23 -6.34 5.98
N ALA A 202 -61.49 -6.59 7.10
CA ALA A 202 -61.90 -7.10 8.43
C ALA A 202 -62.75 -8.39 8.57
N ASP A 203 -62.30 -9.36 9.37
CA ASP A 203 -62.58 -9.39 10.81
C ASP A 203 -61.85 -10.55 11.55
N VAL A 204 -61.87 -10.41 12.87
CA VAL A 204 -61.24 -11.13 13.99
C VAL A 204 -61.63 -12.61 14.13
N GLU A 205 -60.71 -13.49 14.59
CA GLU A 205 -60.90 -14.32 15.81
C GLU A 205 -59.70 -15.22 16.16
N GLU A 206 -59.45 -15.21 17.47
CA GLU A 206 -58.48 -15.91 18.29
C GLU A 206 -59.02 -17.31 18.63
N THR A 207 -58.19 -18.36 18.57
CA THR A 207 -58.35 -19.51 19.48
C THR A 207 -57.00 -20.18 19.75
N ASP A 208 -56.75 -20.35 21.05
CA ASP A 208 -55.72 -21.17 21.68
C ASP A 208 -55.81 -22.65 21.26
N GLU A 209 -54.69 -23.37 21.28
CA GLU A 209 -54.41 -24.44 22.27
C GLU A 209 -53.22 -25.35 21.85
N ALA A 210 -52.24 -25.40 22.76
CA ALA A 210 -51.56 -26.58 23.32
C ALA A 210 -50.75 -27.58 22.46
N GLY A 211 -49.58 -27.92 23.00
CA GLY A 211 -48.76 -29.10 22.65
C GLY A 211 -47.26 -28.83 22.84
N GLU A 212 -46.80 -28.56 24.06
CA GLU A 212 -46.10 -29.52 24.96
C GLU A 212 -44.79 -30.14 24.40
N ASN A 213 -43.68 -29.65 25.00
CA ASN A 213 -42.45 -30.31 25.49
C ASN A 213 -41.77 -31.42 24.66
N PHE A 214 -40.43 -31.34 24.56
CA PHE A 214 -39.52 -32.35 25.12
C PHE A 214 -38.11 -31.74 25.30
N ASP A 215 -37.66 -31.71 26.56
CA ASP A 215 -36.33 -31.35 27.04
C ASP A 215 -35.30 -32.50 26.88
N ASP A 216 -34.04 -32.07 26.96
CA ASP A 216 -32.76 -32.78 27.09
C ASP A 216 -32.74 -34.07 27.94
N GLU A 217 -31.94 -35.07 27.53
CA GLU A 217 -30.79 -35.64 28.29
C GLU A 217 -30.19 -36.89 27.59
N GLU A 218 -29.00 -37.32 28.06
CA GLU A 218 -28.25 -38.57 27.77
C GLU A 218 -27.32 -38.55 26.52
N LEU A 219 -25.98 -38.62 26.59
CA LEU A 219 -25.08 -39.40 27.45
C LEU A 219 -23.65 -38.80 27.50
N GLU A 220 -23.22 -38.36 28.67
CA GLU A 220 -21.81 -38.41 29.11
C GLU A 220 -21.57 -39.79 29.74
N GLU A 221 -20.49 -40.47 29.33
CA GLU A 221 -19.60 -41.30 30.17
C GLU A 221 -19.02 -42.48 29.37
N HIS A 222 -17.82 -42.30 28.83
CA HIS A 222 -16.77 -43.30 28.98
C HIS A 222 -15.43 -42.60 29.26
N ARG A 223 -15.39 -42.05 30.47
CA ARG A 223 -14.28 -42.10 31.45
C ARG A 223 -12.89 -42.48 30.87
N LYS A 224 -12.09 -41.43 30.69
CA LYS A 224 -10.71 -41.24 31.20
C LYS A 224 -9.94 -42.48 31.68
N LYS A 225 -8.69 -42.51 31.19
CA LYS A 225 -7.44 -43.03 31.78
C LYS A 225 -7.11 -44.50 31.53
N ASP A 226 -6.16 -44.72 30.63
CA ASP A 226 -4.82 -45.23 30.95
C ASP A 226 -3.88 -44.79 29.80
N GLN A 227 -2.94 -43.87 30.06
CA GLN A 227 -1.56 -44.14 30.52
C GLN A 227 -0.64 -44.67 29.42
N LEU A 228 0.46 -43.92 29.20
CA LEU A 228 1.82 -44.36 28.85
C LEU A 228 1.99 -45.09 27.50
N GLU A 229 2.75 -44.56 26.55
CA GLU A 229 4.20 -44.78 26.29
C GLU A 229 4.35 -44.41 24.79
N VAL A 230 5.34 -43.72 24.22
CA VAL A 230 6.76 -43.41 24.48
C VAL A 230 7.07 -42.08 23.79
#